data_AF-J0WSC0-F1
#
_entry.id   AF-J0WSC0-F1
#
_cell.length_a   1.000
_cell.length_b   1.000
_cell.length_c   1.000
_cell.angle_alpha   90.00
_cell.angle_beta   90.00
_cell.angle_gamma   90.00
#
_symmetry.space_group_name_H-M   'P 1'
#
loop_
_entity.id
_entity.type
_entity.pdbx_description
1 polymer ?
#
loop_
_entity_poly.entity_id
_entity_poly.type
_entity_poly.pdbx_seq_one_letter_code
_entity_poly.pdbx_strand_id
1 'polypeptide(L)'
;MLAVNASRLTLPALTGFTATIDNVDVLRPLIPVFKTTLETLTLEGDEHGELDSRSVDVLRPLAALASVAFVEYTVTEDFIRALAENDNWLWPLLTSMRFGGRATAGTCILETLDARNRASRLQGGPRPIKRISFAPNSATPSWLISQIRYHFEEGATG
;
A
#
# COMPACT_ATOMS: atom_id res chain seq x y z
N MET A 1 -24.25 3.25 -17.68
CA MET A 1 -25.31 2.52 -16.96
C MET A 1 -24.80 1.80 -15.71
N LEU A 2 -23.62 1.16 -15.74
CA LEU A 2 -22.96 0.54 -14.56
C LEU A 2 -22.73 1.49 -13.37
N ALA A 3 -22.21 2.70 -13.59
CA ALA A 3 -21.93 3.66 -12.51
C ALA A 3 -23.19 4.13 -11.74
N VAL A 4 -24.32 4.29 -12.44
CA VAL A 4 -25.60 4.70 -11.83
C VAL A 4 -26.21 3.55 -11.03
N ASN A 5 -26.08 2.31 -11.50
CA ASN A 5 -26.53 1.14 -10.75
C ASN A 5 -25.64 0.82 -9.55
N ALA A 6 -24.32 1.04 -9.65
CA ALA A 6 -23.38 0.87 -8.55
C ALA A 6 -23.65 1.81 -7.37
N SER A 7 -24.03 3.06 -7.64
CA SER A 7 -24.40 4.03 -6.59
C SER A 7 -25.70 3.70 -5.83
N ARG A 8 -26.50 2.77 -6.36
CA ARG A 8 -27.78 2.32 -5.79
C ARG A 8 -27.72 0.92 -5.20
N LEU A 9 -26.67 0.17 -5.49
CA LEU A 9 -26.40 -1.10 -4.84
C LEU A 9 -25.86 -0.79 -3.45
N THR A 10 -26.63 -1.15 -2.42
CA THR A 10 -26.09 -1.39 -1.07
C THR A 10 -25.14 -2.57 -1.17
N LEU A 11 -23.94 -2.32 -1.68
CA LEU A 11 -22.86 -3.29 -1.65
C LEU A 11 -22.54 -3.55 -0.17
N PRO A 12 -22.47 -4.81 0.28
CA PRO A 12 -21.96 -5.11 1.61
C PRO A 12 -20.58 -4.45 1.76
N ALA A 13 -20.26 -3.97 2.97
CA ALA A 13 -18.98 -3.33 3.23
C ALA A 13 -17.85 -4.28 2.79
N LEU A 14 -17.24 -3.98 1.66
CA LEU A 14 -16.15 -4.76 1.11
C LEU A 14 -14.88 -4.31 1.82
N THR A 15 -14.50 -5.06 2.86
CA THR A 15 -13.32 -4.75 3.69
C THR A 15 -12.03 -5.31 3.10
N GLY A 16 -12.11 -6.32 2.24
CA GLY A 16 -10.98 -6.98 1.60
C GLY A 16 -11.23 -7.26 0.13
N PHE A 17 -10.21 -7.04 -0.70
CA PHE A 17 -10.29 -7.29 -2.14
C PHE A 17 -8.95 -7.81 -2.69
N THR A 18 -9.01 -8.75 -3.64
CA THR A 18 -7.84 -9.25 -4.37
C THR A 18 -8.00 -8.93 -5.85
N ALA A 19 -6.99 -8.32 -6.47
CA ALA A 19 -7.00 -7.96 -7.87
C ALA A 19 -5.60 -7.76 -8.46
N THR A 20 -5.51 -7.74 -9.78
CA THR A 20 -4.36 -7.19 -10.50
C THR A 20 -4.45 -5.67 -10.55
N ILE A 21 -3.34 -4.97 -10.81
CA ILE A 21 -3.35 -3.51 -10.97
C ILE A 21 -4.30 -3.05 -12.09
N ASP A 22 -4.33 -3.78 -13.21
CA ASP A 22 -5.22 -3.50 -14.34
C ASP A 22 -6.70 -3.62 -13.95
N ASN A 23 -7.02 -4.63 -13.13
CA ASN A 23 -8.39 -4.84 -12.66
C ASN A 23 -8.83 -3.76 -11.68
N VAL A 24 -7.92 -3.11 -10.94
CA VAL A 24 -8.29 -1.96 -10.09
C VAL A 24 -8.78 -0.79 -10.94
N ASP A 25 -8.17 -0.53 -12.10
CA ASP A 25 -8.60 0.57 -12.97
C ASP A 25 -9.97 0.27 -13.62
N VAL A 26 -10.23 -0.99 -13.98
CA VAL A 26 -11.56 -1.41 -14.46
C VAL A 26 -12.66 -1.15 -13.43
N LEU A 27 -12.32 -1.22 -12.15
CA LEU A 27 -13.25 -1.00 -11.04
C LEU A 27 -13.38 0.48 -10.64
N ARG A 28 -12.80 1.40 -11.43
CA ARG A 28 -12.93 2.85 -11.24
C ARG A 28 -14.36 3.33 -10.97
N PRO A 29 -15.42 2.80 -11.61
CA PRO A 29 -16.80 3.18 -11.30
C PRO A 29 -17.27 2.82 -9.88
N LEU A 30 -16.63 1.87 -9.20
CA LEU A 30 -16.94 1.41 -7.85
C LEU A 30 -16.11 2.10 -6.77
N ILE A 31 -15.11 2.89 -7.16
CA ILE A 31 -14.25 3.66 -6.25
C ILE A 31 -15.02 4.49 -5.21
N PRO A 32 -16.16 5.15 -5.52
CA PRO A 32 -16.91 5.87 -4.50
C PRO A 32 -17.35 5.02 -3.31
N VAL A 33 -17.55 3.71 -3.52
CA VAL A 33 -17.85 2.74 -2.47
C VAL A 33 -16.56 2.26 -1.80
N PHE A 34 -15.56 1.86 -2.59
CA PHE A 34 -14.30 1.32 -2.08
C PHE A 34 -13.51 2.33 -1.26
N LYS A 35 -13.50 3.60 -1.65
CA LYS A 35 -12.75 4.67 -0.97
C LYS A 35 -13.13 4.83 0.50
N THR A 36 -14.31 4.35 0.91
CA THR A 36 -14.81 4.45 2.29
C THR A 36 -14.82 3.12 3.05
N THR A 37 -14.76 1.97 2.35
CA THR A 37 -14.94 0.66 3.01
C THR A 37 -13.77 -0.30 2.81
N LEU A 38 -12.97 -0.10 1.76
CA LEU A 38 -11.89 -1.02 1.43
C LEU A 38 -10.68 -0.76 2.32
N GLU A 39 -10.49 -1.61 3.31
CA GLU A 39 -9.41 -1.53 4.29
C GLU A 39 -8.21 -2.39 3.90
N THR A 40 -8.43 -3.48 3.17
CA THR A 40 -7.39 -4.44 2.78
C THR A 40 -7.39 -4.68 1.27
N LEU A 41 -6.24 -4.51 0.64
CA LEU A 41 -6.04 -4.82 -0.78
C LEU A 41 -4.89 -5.82 -0.95
N THR A 42 -5.14 -6.90 -1.67
CA THR A 42 -4.10 -7.78 -2.19
C THR A 42 -3.95 -7.53 -3.68
N LEU A 43 -2.82 -6.95 -4.07
CA LEU A 43 -2.41 -6.86 -5.46
C LEU A 43 -1.67 -8.13 -5.84
N GLU A 44 -2.26 -8.91 -6.75
CA GLU A 44 -1.68 -10.12 -7.30
C GLU A 44 -1.22 -9.83 -8.73
N GLY A 45 0.07 -10.06 -8.98
CA GLY A 45 0.71 -9.81 -10.27
C GLY A 45 1.06 -11.11 -10.96
N ASP A 46 1.77 -11.00 -12.07
CA ASP A 46 2.62 -12.07 -12.57
C ASP A 46 4.07 -11.79 -12.13
N GLU A 47 4.95 -12.77 -12.29
CA GLU A 47 6.37 -12.67 -11.92
C GLU A 47 7.16 -11.55 -12.65
N HIS A 48 6.55 -10.93 -13.66
CA HIS A 48 7.11 -9.82 -14.44
C HIS A 48 6.43 -8.48 -14.14
N GLY A 49 5.38 -8.48 -13.32
CA GLY A 49 4.58 -7.32 -12.99
C GLY A 49 5.39 -6.35 -12.16
N GLU A 50 5.40 -5.09 -12.56
CA GLU A 50 6.11 -4.02 -11.86
C GLU A 50 5.11 -2.98 -11.34
N LEU A 51 5.27 -2.59 -10.08
CA LEU A 51 4.54 -1.46 -9.49
C LEU A 51 5.47 -0.26 -9.48
N ASP A 52 5.16 0.71 -10.33
CA ASP A 52 5.91 1.94 -10.55
C ASP A 52 5.07 3.20 -10.22
N SER A 53 5.59 4.38 -10.55
CA SER A 53 4.87 5.64 -10.34
C SER A 53 3.51 5.72 -11.05
N ARG A 54 3.25 4.96 -12.12
CA ARG A 54 1.96 4.96 -12.83
C ARG A 54 0.91 4.17 -12.06
N SER A 55 1.32 3.09 -11.39
CA SER A 55 0.44 2.30 -10.53
C SER A 55 -0.13 3.12 -9.36
N VAL A 56 0.57 4.17 -8.95
CA VAL A 56 0.14 5.10 -7.90
C VAL A 56 -1.16 5.78 -8.28
N ASP A 57 -1.31 6.26 -9.51
CA ASP A 57 -2.49 7.01 -9.92
C ASP A 57 -3.75 6.13 -9.97
N VAL A 58 -3.58 4.85 -10.29
CA VAL A 58 -4.66 3.85 -10.25
C VAL A 58 -5.11 3.58 -8.80
N LEU A 59 -4.16 3.56 -7.87
CA LEU A 59 -4.38 3.17 -6.47
C LEU A 59 -4.76 4.33 -5.54
N ARG A 60 -4.43 5.56 -5.92
CA ARG A 60 -4.65 6.79 -5.15
C ARG A 60 -6.08 6.98 -4.65
N PRO A 61 -7.13 6.62 -5.39
CA PRO A 61 -8.49 6.81 -4.90
C PRO A 61 -8.88 5.93 -3.71
N LEU A 62 -8.09 4.90 -3.38
CA LEU A 62 -8.35 3.94 -2.29
C LEU A 62 -7.85 4.43 -0.93
N ALA A 63 -8.22 5.66 -0.55
CA ALA A 63 -7.67 6.36 0.62
C ALA A 63 -7.93 5.69 1.98
N ALA A 64 -8.94 4.82 2.09
CA ALA A 64 -9.26 4.10 3.31
C ALA A 64 -8.36 2.88 3.59
N LEU A 65 -7.46 2.52 2.68
CA LEU A 65 -6.61 1.35 2.82
C LEU A 65 -5.76 1.41 4.09
N ALA A 66 -5.95 0.40 4.95
CA ALA A 66 -5.20 0.18 6.18
C ALA A 66 -4.14 -0.91 6.00
N SER A 67 -4.33 -1.83 5.06
CA SER A 67 -3.40 -2.92 4.76
C SER A 67 -3.29 -3.17 3.26
N VAL A 68 -2.07 -3.39 2.78
CA VAL A 68 -1.81 -3.80 1.38
C VAL A 68 -0.84 -4.97 1.31
N ALA A 69 -1.06 -5.88 0.37
CA ALA A 69 -0.14 -6.95 0.03
C ALA A 69 0.20 -6.92 -1.46
N PHE A 70 1.49 -7.03 -1.79
CA PHE A 70 2.00 -7.07 -3.16
C PHE A 70 2.51 -8.49 -3.45
N VAL A 71 1.64 -9.34 -3.97
CA VAL A 71 1.92 -10.74 -4.31
C VAL A 71 2.40 -10.79 -5.75
N GLU A 72 3.53 -11.45 -5.97
CA GLU A 72 4.17 -11.64 -7.29
C GLU A 72 4.60 -10.36 -8.04
N TYR A 73 4.28 -9.16 -7.55
CA TYR A 73 4.83 -7.91 -8.08
C TYR A 73 6.28 -7.62 -7.66
N THR A 74 7.02 -6.99 -8.56
CA THR A 74 8.21 -6.21 -8.24
C THR A 74 7.80 -4.80 -7.81
N VAL A 75 8.05 -4.44 -6.55
CA VAL A 75 7.77 -3.09 -6.03
C VAL A 75 9.02 -2.22 -6.17
N THR A 76 8.90 -1.16 -6.96
CA THR A 76 9.99 -0.24 -7.29
C THR A 76 10.23 0.83 -6.23
N GLU A 77 11.39 1.48 -6.29
CA GLU A 77 11.69 2.67 -5.49
C GLU A 77 10.71 3.80 -5.75
N ASP A 78 10.37 4.06 -7.01
CA ASP A 78 9.47 5.15 -7.39
C ASP A 78 8.07 4.96 -6.79
N PHE A 79 7.56 3.73 -6.80
CA PHE A 79 6.30 3.40 -6.16
C PHE A 79 6.34 3.63 -4.63
N ILE A 80 7.42 3.19 -3.97
CA ILE A 80 7.57 3.39 -2.52
C ILE A 80 7.72 4.88 -2.18
N ARG A 81 8.47 5.65 -2.96
CA ARG A 81 8.60 7.10 -2.75
C ARG A 81 7.27 7.82 -2.92
N ALA A 82 6.42 7.37 -3.83
CA ALA A 82 5.08 7.92 -3.99
C ALA A 82 4.19 7.67 -2.75
N LEU A 83 4.46 6.64 -1.94
CA LEU A 83 3.81 6.47 -0.63
C LEU A 83 4.24 7.54 0.39
N ALA A 84 5.33 8.25 0.13
CA ALA A 84 5.97 9.22 1.01
C ALA A 84 5.87 10.68 0.53
N GLU A 85 5.15 10.97 -0.55
CA GLU A 85 5.00 12.34 -1.08
C GLU A 85 4.35 13.25 -0.02
N ASN A 86 5.12 14.24 0.45
CA ASN A 86 4.68 15.22 1.43
C ASN A 86 3.38 15.91 0.95
N ASP A 87 2.44 16.08 1.87
CA ASP A 87 1.13 16.71 1.67
C ASP A 87 0.08 15.94 0.84
N ASN A 88 0.42 14.78 0.26
CA ASN A 88 -0.53 13.96 -0.52
C ASN A 88 -0.28 12.45 -0.38
N TRP A 89 -0.28 11.96 0.86
CA TRP A 89 -0.09 10.55 1.19
C TRP A 89 -1.04 9.64 0.43
N LEU A 90 -0.49 8.69 -0.35
CA LEU A 90 -1.29 7.79 -1.20
C LEU A 90 -2.40 7.08 -0.41
N TRP A 91 -2.03 6.54 0.75
CA TRP A 91 -2.92 5.85 1.67
C TRP A 91 -2.64 6.34 3.10
N PRO A 92 -3.26 7.43 3.56
CA PRO A 92 -2.96 8.01 4.85
C PRO A 92 -3.33 7.06 6.00
N LEU A 93 -4.26 6.12 5.79
CA LEU A 93 -4.65 5.15 6.82
C LEU A 93 -3.80 3.89 6.85
N LEU A 94 -2.86 3.72 5.90
CA LEU A 94 -2.04 2.52 5.81
C LEU A 94 -1.24 2.32 7.10
N THR A 95 -1.33 1.11 7.66
CA THR A 95 -0.59 0.70 8.86
C THR A 95 0.15 -0.62 8.66
N SER A 96 -0.15 -1.35 7.59
CA SER A 96 0.42 -2.67 7.30
C SER A 96 0.76 -2.83 5.83
N MET A 97 1.96 -3.33 5.55
CA MET A 97 2.40 -3.70 4.20
C MET A 97 2.95 -5.12 4.18
N ARG A 98 2.66 -5.86 3.11
CA ARG A 98 3.22 -7.19 2.88
C ARG A 98 3.85 -7.26 1.49
N PHE A 99 5.10 -7.71 1.43
CA PHE A 99 5.81 -7.96 0.19
C PHE A 99 5.87 -9.46 -0.07
N GLY A 100 5.17 -9.90 -1.11
CA GLY A 100 5.13 -11.28 -1.59
C GLY A 100 6.11 -11.54 -2.73
N GLY A 101 6.25 -10.59 -3.65
CA GLY A 101 7.20 -10.63 -4.77
C GLY A 101 8.58 -10.04 -4.43
N ARG A 102 9.20 -9.37 -5.39
CA ARG A 102 10.52 -8.75 -5.24
C ARG A 102 10.37 -7.30 -4.77
N ALA A 103 11.04 -6.92 -3.70
CA ALA A 103 11.20 -5.51 -3.34
C ALA A 103 12.61 -5.05 -3.74
N THR A 104 12.72 -4.22 -4.77
CA THR A 104 14.00 -3.55 -5.12
C THR A 104 14.20 -2.26 -4.34
N ALA A 105 13.14 -1.79 -3.65
CA ALA A 105 13.06 -0.50 -2.98
C ALA A 105 13.79 -0.37 -1.63
N GLY A 106 14.95 -1.00 -1.46
CA GLY A 106 15.60 -1.23 -0.17
C GLY A 106 15.68 -0.01 0.76
N THR A 107 16.53 0.98 0.45
CA THR A 107 16.69 2.18 1.29
C THR A 107 15.44 3.07 1.29
N CYS A 108 14.72 3.11 0.17
CA CYS A 108 13.50 3.91 0.03
C CYS A 108 12.37 3.47 0.99
N ILE A 109 12.28 2.18 1.35
CA ILE A 109 11.30 1.69 2.34
C ILE A 109 11.59 2.31 3.71
N LEU A 110 12.84 2.33 4.16
CA LEU A 110 13.22 2.91 5.46
C LEU A 110 12.99 4.42 5.47
N GLU A 111 13.42 5.13 4.43
CA GLU A 111 13.19 6.57 4.27
C GLU A 111 11.69 6.92 4.29
N THR A 112 10.86 6.08 3.65
CA THR A 112 9.40 6.23 3.64
C THR A 112 8.80 6.01 5.02
N LEU A 113 9.27 5.01 5.78
CA LEU A 113 8.86 4.78 7.16
C LEU A 113 9.22 5.98 8.04
N ASP A 114 10.43 6.50 7.93
CA ASP A 114 10.90 7.66 8.67
C ASP A 114 10.11 8.92 8.34
N ALA A 115 9.87 9.19 7.05
CA ALA A 115 9.06 10.32 6.60
C ALA A 115 7.65 10.23 7.18
N ARG A 116 7.04 9.04 7.11
CA ARG A 116 5.68 8.78 7.58
C ARG A 116 5.55 8.86 9.10
N ASN A 117 6.50 8.32 9.85
CA ASN A 117 6.53 8.40 11.31
C ASN A 117 6.75 9.84 11.81
N ARG A 118 7.53 10.65 11.08
CA ARG A 118 7.65 12.09 11.37
C ARG A 118 6.34 12.82 11.08
N ALA A 119 5.74 12.56 9.93
CA ALA A 119 4.50 13.21 9.51
C ALA A 119 3.29 12.80 10.38
N SER A 120 3.27 11.59 10.96
CA SER A 120 2.17 11.13 11.81
C SER A 120 2.01 11.92 13.11
N ARG A 121 3.02 12.73 13.48
CA ARG A 121 2.98 13.64 14.64
C ARG A 121 2.24 14.94 14.32
N LEU A 122 1.98 15.22 13.05
CA LEU A 122 1.27 16.42 12.60
C LEU A 122 -0.24 16.18 12.61
N GLN A 123 -1.01 17.24 12.89
CA GLN A 123 -2.47 17.19 12.80
C GLN A 123 -2.89 16.91 11.35
N GLY A 124 -3.64 15.84 11.12
CA GLY A 124 -4.04 15.41 9.77
C GLY A 124 -2.97 14.61 9.02
N GLY A 125 -1.85 14.27 9.67
CA GLY A 125 -0.81 13.43 9.09
C GLY A 125 -1.24 11.96 8.88
N PRO A 126 -0.43 11.17 8.15
CA PRO A 126 -0.69 9.77 7.91
C PRO A 126 -0.57 8.96 9.20
N ARG A 127 -1.15 7.77 9.23
CA ARG A 127 -0.91 6.78 10.29
C ARG A 127 0.50 6.22 10.18
N PRO A 128 1.20 5.97 11.31
CA PRO A 128 2.47 5.28 11.27
C PRO A 128 2.28 3.85 10.77
N ILE A 129 3.23 3.34 9.99
CA ILE A 129 3.25 1.93 9.63
C ILE A 129 3.65 1.16 10.87
N LYS A 130 2.86 0.16 11.24
CA LYS A 130 3.06 -0.68 12.43
C LYS A 130 3.55 -2.08 12.09
N ARG A 131 3.42 -2.49 10.83
CA ARG A 131 3.77 -3.83 10.39
C ARG A 131 4.28 -3.83 8.96
N ILE A 132 5.44 -4.44 8.76
CA ILE A 132 5.90 -4.90 7.45
C ILE A 132 6.14 -6.40 7.56
N SER A 133 5.67 -7.15 6.57
CA SER A 133 5.92 -8.60 6.49
C SER A 133 6.40 -8.99 5.10
N PHE A 134 7.18 -10.07 5.06
CA PHE A 134 7.73 -10.64 3.84
C PHE A 134 7.22 -12.06 3.67
N ALA A 135 6.82 -12.43 2.45
CA ALA A 135 6.51 -13.82 2.16
C ALA A 135 7.79 -14.69 2.22
N PRO A 136 7.68 -15.98 2.59
CA PRO A 136 8.83 -16.88 2.67
C PRO A 136 9.66 -16.96 1.38
N ASN A 137 9.00 -16.79 0.23
CA ASN A 137 9.63 -16.86 -1.10
C ASN A 137 9.90 -15.49 -1.70
N SER A 138 9.74 -14.40 -0.94
CA SER A 138 10.05 -13.06 -1.45
C SER A 138 11.55 -12.96 -1.73
N ALA A 139 11.93 -12.45 -2.89
CA ALA A 139 13.33 -12.19 -3.25
C ALA A 139 13.90 -10.96 -2.53
N THR A 140 13.43 -10.71 -1.29
CA THR A 140 13.81 -9.56 -0.46
C THR A 140 15.17 -9.81 0.16
N PRO A 141 16.15 -8.88 0.02
CA PRO A 141 17.45 -9.03 0.66
C PRO A 141 17.35 -9.14 2.19
N SER A 142 18.11 -10.07 2.78
CA SER A 142 18.11 -10.32 4.25
C SER A 142 18.56 -9.11 5.09
N TRP A 143 19.45 -8.27 4.54
CA TRP A 143 19.88 -7.05 5.19
C TRP A 143 18.72 -6.06 5.37
N LEU A 144 17.81 -5.96 4.39
CA LEU A 144 16.65 -5.08 4.44
C LEU A 144 15.66 -5.55 5.50
N ILE A 145 15.41 -6.86 5.57
CA ILE A 145 14.56 -7.46 6.62
C ILE A 145 15.11 -7.13 8.00
N SER A 146 16.43 -7.22 8.18
CA SER A 146 17.10 -6.91 9.45
C SER A 146 16.98 -5.43 9.83
N GLN A 147 17.17 -4.51 8.88
CA GLN A 147 17.02 -3.07 9.11
C GLN A 147 15.59 -2.67 9.47
N ILE A 148 14.60 -3.25 8.79
CA ILE A 148 13.18 -3.00 9.09
C ILE A 148 12.84 -3.50 10.49
N ARG A 149 13.32 -4.69 10.87
CA ARG A 149 13.14 -5.21 12.23
C ARG A 149 13.73 -4.26 13.27
N TYR A 150 14.98 -3.84 13.06
CA TYR A 150 15.66 -2.88 13.95
C TYR A 150 14.88 -1.58 14.10
N HIS A 151 14.39 -1.01 12.99
CA HIS A 151 13.60 0.21 12.99
C HIS A 151 12.32 0.10 13.84
N PHE A 152 11.63 -1.05 13.78
CA PHE A 152 10.46 -1.30 14.62
C PHE A 152 10.81 -1.55 16.10
N GLU A 153 11.93 -2.22 16.38
CA GLU A 153 12.41 -2.48 17.73
C GLU A 153 12.85 -1.18 18.43
N GLU A 154 13.65 -0.33 17.77
CA GLU A 154 14.04 0.97 18.31
C GLU A 154 12.84 1.89 18.52
N GLY A 155 11.94 1.96 17.54
CA GLY A 155 10.74 2.80 17.62
C GLY A 155 9.77 2.40 18.74
N ALA A 156 9.88 1.19 19.30
CA ALA A 156 9.08 0.74 20.45
C ALA A 156 9.69 1.10 21.82
N THR A 157 10.94 1.57 21.84
CA THR A 157 11.70 1.84 23.08
C THR A 157 11.80 3.32 23.46
N GLY A 158 11.30 4.24 22.62
CA GLY A 158 11.27 5.69 22.88
C GLY A 158 9.86 6.24 23.06
#